data_AF-A0A7W0S378-F1
#
_entry.id   AF-A0A7W0S378-F1
#
_cell.length_a   1.000
_cell.length_b   1.000
_cell.length_c   1.000
_cell.angle_alpha   90.00
_cell.angle_beta   90.00
_cell.angle_gamma   90.00
#
_symmetry.space_group_name_H-M   'P 1'
#
loop_
_entity.id
_entity.type
_entity.pdbx_description
1 polymer ?
#
loop_
_entity_poly.entity_id
_entity_poly.type
_entity_poly.pdbx_seq_one_letter_code
_entity_poly.pdbx_strand_id
1 'polypeptide(L)'
;MRALAHFWTGSCHETAELLSARLENDVPLPLRGRVRRHLARCAACRAVLRSLERVVAELRTLRRDDEATFPSVADAVVARIRRDELGASR
;
A
#
# COMPACT_ATOMS: atom_id res chain seq x y z
N MET A 1 -24.59 27.76 7.63
CA MET A 1 -24.43 26.40 8.20
C MET A 1 -23.44 25.47 7.47
N ARG A 2 -22.62 25.93 6.50
CA ARG A 2 -21.67 25.07 5.74
C ARG A 2 -20.27 24.96 6.38
N ALA A 3 -19.78 26.00 7.05
CA ALA A 3 -18.41 26.09 7.56
C ALA A 3 -18.08 25.12 8.71
N LEU A 4 -19.02 24.91 9.64
CA LEU A 4 -18.82 24.02 10.80
C LEU A 4 -18.77 22.52 10.41
N ALA A 5 -19.47 22.13 9.35
CA ALA A 5 -19.45 20.78 8.83
C ALA A 5 -18.06 20.41 8.27
N HIS A 6 -17.39 21.35 7.59
CA HIS A 6 -16.04 21.14 7.06
C HIS A 6 -15.00 20.93 8.16
N PHE A 7 -15.12 21.62 9.30
CA PHE A 7 -14.18 21.46 10.41
C PHE A 7 -14.23 20.04 11.02
N TRP A 8 -15.42 19.44 11.05
CA TRP A 8 -15.63 18.11 11.61
C TRP A 8 -15.48 16.98 10.59
N THR A 9 -15.82 17.23 9.32
CA THR A 9 -15.78 16.22 8.24
C THR A 9 -14.60 16.37 7.29
N GLY A 10 -13.76 17.40 7.42
CA GLY A 10 -12.65 17.68 6.50
C GLY A 10 -13.13 18.23 5.15
N SER A 11 -12.31 19.06 4.51
CA SER A 11 -12.53 19.49 3.13
C SER A 11 -12.14 18.38 2.14
N CYS A 12 -12.61 18.47 0.89
CA CYS A 12 -12.18 17.54 -0.16
C CYS A 12 -10.67 17.61 -0.39
N HIS A 13 -10.08 18.81 -0.29
CA HIS A 13 -8.66 19.05 -0.46
C HIS A 13 -7.85 18.38 0.66
N GLU A 14 -8.17 18.67 1.93
CA GLU A 14 -7.53 18.01 3.09
C GLU A 14 -7.69 16.48 3.03
N THR A 15 -8.87 15.99 2.63
CA THR A 15 -9.10 14.55 2.55
C THR A 15 -8.28 13.93 1.44
N ALA A 16 -8.14 14.60 0.28
CA ALA A 16 -7.36 14.13 -0.85
C ALA A 16 -5.88 13.94 -0.48
N GLU A 17 -5.30 14.88 0.25
CA GLU A 17 -3.91 14.78 0.74
C GLU A 17 -3.69 13.58 1.66
N LEU A 18 -4.72 13.19 2.42
CA LEU A 18 -4.67 12.07 3.36
C LEU A 18 -5.03 10.71 2.72
N LEU A 19 -5.43 10.64 1.45
CA LEU A 19 -5.88 9.38 0.84
C LEU A 19 -4.74 8.36 0.70
N SER A 20 -3.53 8.80 0.35
CA SER A 20 -2.38 7.91 0.23
C SER A 20 -1.98 7.34 1.59
N ALA A 21 -1.84 8.19 2.61
CA ALA A 21 -1.62 7.74 3.99
C ALA A 21 -2.75 6.81 4.47
N ARG A 22 -4.00 7.05 4.04
CA ARG A 22 -5.14 6.18 4.38
C ARG A 22 -5.00 4.79 3.78
N LEU A 23 -4.49 4.68 2.57
CA LEU A 23 -4.24 3.43 1.87
C LEU A 23 -3.13 2.61 2.54
N GLU A 24 -2.14 3.30 3.10
CA GLU A 24 -1.02 2.71 3.84
C GLU A 24 -1.31 2.49 5.34
N ASN A 25 -2.52 2.85 5.80
CA ASN A 25 -2.93 2.87 7.21
C ASN A 25 -2.07 3.79 8.12
N ASP A 26 -1.44 4.81 7.53
CA ASP A 26 -0.56 5.78 8.19
C ASP A 26 -1.23 7.15 8.44
N VAL A 27 -2.57 7.20 8.42
CA VAL A 27 -3.27 8.42 8.82
C VAL A 27 -3.16 8.59 10.34
N PRO A 28 -2.76 9.78 10.85
CA PRO A 28 -2.75 10.06 12.28
C PRO A 28 -4.10 9.77 12.93
N LEU A 29 -4.09 9.14 14.11
CA LEU A 29 -5.30 8.78 14.87
C LEU A 29 -6.38 9.88 14.95
N PRO A 30 -6.06 11.16 15.26
CA PRO A 30 -7.08 12.21 15.32
C PRO A 30 -7.77 12.49 13.97
N LEU A 31 -7.09 12.23 12.85
CA LEU A 31 -7.58 12.51 11.50
C LEU A 31 -8.36 11.35 10.88
N ARG A 32 -8.16 10.11 11.34
CA ARG A 32 -8.86 8.92 10.83
C ARG A 32 -10.38 9.08 10.86
N GLY A 33 -10.92 9.58 11.98
CA GLY A 33 -12.36 9.79 12.14
C GLY A 33 -12.93 10.86 11.22
N ARG A 34 -12.13 11.89 10.89
CA ARG A 34 -12.51 12.96 9.95
C ARG A 34 -12.56 12.42 8.52
N VAL A 35 -11.47 11.79 8.06
CA VAL A 35 -11.38 11.17 6.73
C VAL A 35 -12.50 10.15 6.50
N ARG A 36 -12.78 9.28 7.49
CA ARG A 36 -13.88 8.30 7.42
C ARG A 36 -15.24 8.98 7.22
N ARG A 37 -15.52 10.05 7.97
CA ARG A 37 -16.79 10.80 7.84
C ARG A 37 -16.88 11.52 6.50
N HIS A 38 -15.78 12.06 5.98
CA HIS A 38 -15.75 12.66 4.65
C HIS A 38 -16.11 11.64 3.57
N LEU A 39 -15.44 10.49 3.58
CA LEU A 39 -15.63 9.44 2.59
C LEU A 39 -17.06 8.88 2.62
N ALA A 40 -17.70 8.82 3.79
CA ALA A 40 -19.10 8.43 3.90
C ALA A 40 -20.06 9.38 3.14
N ARG A 41 -19.69 10.65 2.94
CA ARG A 41 -20.56 11.69 2.36
C ARG A 41 -20.12 12.18 0.99
N CYS A 42 -18.84 12.03 0.63
CA CYS A 42 -18.28 12.56 -0.60
C CYS A 42 -18.05 11.45 -1.64
N ALA A 43 -18.83 11.46 -2.73
CA ALA A 43 -18.69 10.49 -3.82
C ALA A 43 -17.37 10.67 -4.59
N ALA A 44 -16.92 11.92 -4.78
CA ALA A 44 -15.69 12.23 -5.49
C ALA A 44 -14.44 11.67 -4.77
N CYS A 45 -14.27 11.96 -3.47
CA CYS A 45 -13.14 11.42 -2.71
C CYS A 45 -13.16 9.88 -2.63
N ARG A 46 -14.36 9.26 -2.58
CA ARG A 46 -14.47 7.79 -2.69
C ARG A 46 -14.01 7.27 -4.06
N ALA A 47 -14.31 7.98 -5.15
CA ALA A 47 -13.87 7.59 -6.48
C ALA A 47 -12.34 7.65 -6.60
N VAL A 48 -11.72 8.71 -6.08
CA VAL A 48 -10.26 8.85 -6.03
C VAL A 48 -9.63 7.73 -5.20
N LEU A 49 -10.15 7.46 -4.00
CA LEU A 49 -9.65 6.37 -3.16
C LEU A 49 -9.70 5.01 -3.88
N ARG A 50 -10.82 4.69 -4.55
CA ARG A 50 -10.93 3.46 -5.34
C ARG A 50 -9.94 3.40 -6.50
N SER A 51 -9.67 4.54 -7.14
CA SER A 51 -8.68 4.61 -8.21
C SER A 51 -7.28 4.31 -7.68
N LEU A 52 -6.92 4.88 -6.53
CA LEU A 52 -5.65 4.61 -5.86
C LEU A 52 -5.54 3.14 -5.44
N GLU A 53 -6.60 2.57 -4.85
CA GLU A 53 -6.64 1.15 -4.48
C GLU A 53 -6.40 0.22 -5.67
N ARG A 54 -6.97 0.52 -6.84
CA ARG A 54 -6.72 -0.24 -8.07
C ARG A 54 -5.28 -0.14 -8.54
N VAL A 55 -4.75 1.07 -8.65
CA VAL A 55 -3.36 1.28 -9.09
C VAL A 55 -2.38 0.55 -8.16
N VAL A 56 -2.56 0.64 -6.84
CA VAL A 56 -1.69 -0.07 -5.91
C VAL A 56 -1.87 -1.59 -6.00
N ALA A 57 -3.08 -2.09 -6.23
CA ALA A 57 -3.30 -3.51 -6.45
C ALA A 57 -2.55 -4.01 -7.70
N GLU A 58 -2.64 -3.28 -8.81
CA GLU A 58 -1.92 -3.59 -10.07
C GLU A 58 -0.39 -3.52 -9.89
N LEU A 59 0.12 -2.51 -9.19
CA LEU A 59 1.55 -2.44 -8.89
C LEU A 59 2.03 -3.62 -8.02
N ARG A 60 1.18 -4.10 -7.10
CA ARG A 60 1.49 -5.27 -6.26
C ARG A 60 1.49 -6.57 -7.05
N THR A 61 0.66 -6.70 -8.08
CA THR A 61 0.68 -7.89 -8.95
C THR A 61 1.96 -7.92 -9.77
N LEU A 62 2.37 -6.80 -10.37
CA LEU A 62 3.63 -6.69 -11.12
C LEU A 62 4.84 -7.13 -10.28
N ARG A 63 4.96 -6.62 -9.05
CA ARG A 63 6.03 -7.03 -8.13
C ARG A 63 6.04 -8.52 -7.81
N ARG A 64 4.87 -9.16 -7.74
CA ARG A 64 4.78 -10.61 -7.44
C ARG A 64 5.28 -11.46 -8.60
N ASP A 65 5.00 -11.03 -9.82
CA ASP A 65 5.44 -11.74 -11.03
C ASP A 65 6.98 -11.68 -11.17
N ASP A 66 7.59 -10.56 -10.75
CA ASP A 66 9.05 -10.40 -10.70
C ASP A 66 9.71 -11.33 -9.65
N GLU A 67 9.11 -11.45 -8.45
CA GLU A 67 9.65 -12.27 -7.35
C GLU A 67 9.49 -13.78 -7.60
N ALA A 68 8.43 -14.21 -8.28
CA ALA A 68 8.10 -15.62 -8.44
C ALA A 68 8.96 -16.39 -9.48
N THR A 69 9.85 -15.71 -10.21
CA THR A 69 10.41 -16.28 -11.45
C THR A 69 11.88 -16.71 -11.35
N PHE A 70 12.63 -16.31 -10.31
CA PHE A 70 14.05 -16.66 -10.22
C PHE A 70 14.36 -17.34 -8.89
N PRO A 71 15.00 -18.54 -8.88
CA PRO A 71 15.66 -18.97 -7.65
C PRO A 71 16.59 -17.84 -7.25
N SER A 72 16.45 -17.40 -5.99
CA SER A 72 17.24 -16.30 -5.48
C SER A 72 18.70 -16.60 -5.77
N VAL A 73 19.49 -15.58 -6.12
CA VAL A 73 20.95 -15.74 -6.20
C VAL A 73 21.48 -16.37 -4.91
N ALA A 74 20.83 -16.09 -3.76
CA ALA A 74 21.12 -16.76 -2.50
C ALA A 74 20.87 -18.28 -2.55
N ASP A 75 19.75 -18.74 -3.12
CA ASP A 75 19.45 -20.17 -3.27
C ASP A 75 20.47 -20.87 -4.18
N ALA A 76 20.84 -20.23 -5.30
CA ALA A 76 21.85 -20.75 -6.20
C ALA A 76 23.24 -20.84 -5.54
N VAL A 77 23.60 -19.85 -4.71
CA VAL A 77 24.85 -19.83 -3.93
C VAL A 77 24.83 -20.91 -2.85
N VAL A 78 23.75 -21.05 -2.08
CA VAL A 78 23.59 -22.09 -1.05
C VAL A 78 23.66 -23.48 -1.67
N ALA A 79 23.01 -23.69 -2.82
CA ALA A 79 23.08 -24.95 -3.55
C ALA A 79 24.51 -25.26 -4.04
N ARG A 80 25.30 -24.26 -4.38
CA ARG A 80 26.71 -24.43 -4.77
C ARG A 80 27.59 -24.80 -3.58
N ILE A 81 27.48 -24.07 -2.46
CA ILE A 81 28.24 -24.35 -1.23
C ILE A 81 28.01 -25.79 -0.77
N ARG A 82 26.75 -26.24 -0.71
CA ARG A 82 26.41 -27.62 -0.31
C ARG A 82 27.04 -28.68 -1.22
N ARG A 83 27.15 -28.42 -2.52
CA ARG A 83 27.80 -29.37 -3.46
C ARG A 83 29.30 -29.44 -3.23
N ASP A 84 29.94 -28.32 -2.95
CA ASP A 84 31.39 -28.27 -2.70
C ASP A 84 31.74 -28.97 -1.37
N GLU A 85 30.92 -28.79 -0.33
CA GLU A 85 31.10 -29.47 0.97
C GLU A 85 30.93 -31.00 0.88
N LEU A 86 29.97 -31.47 0.08
CA LEU A 86 29.76 -32.91 -0.15
C LEU A 86 30.81 -33.53 -1.10
N GLY A 87 31.45 -32.72 -1.94
CA GLY A 87 32.54 -33.13 -2.83
C GLY A 87 33.90 -33.20 -2.13
N ALA A 88 34.13 -32.36 -1.11
CA ALA A 88 35.38 -32.30 -0.34
C ALA A 88 35.53 -33.43 0.70
N SER A 89 34.52 -34.28 0.89
CA SER A 89 34.55 -35.44 1.80
C SER A 89 34.84 -36.79 1.09
N ARG A 90 35.38 -36.76 -0.14
CA ARG A 90 35.95 -37.93 -0.84
C ARG A 90 37.43 -37.70 -1.12
#